data_AF-A0A9P7D7K2-F1
#
_entry.id   AF-A0A9P7D7K2-F1
#
_cell.length_a   1.000
_cell.length_b   1.000
_cell.length_c   1.000
_cell.angle_alpha   90.00
_cell.angle_beta   90.00
_cell.angle_gamma   90.00
#
_symmetry.space_group_name_H-M   'P 1'
#
loop_
_entity.id
_entity.type
_entity.pdbx_description
1 polymer ?
#
loop_
_entity_poly.entity_id
_entity_poly.type
_entity_poly.pdbx_seq_one_letter_code
_entity_poly.pdbx_strand_id
1 'polypeptide(L)'
;MFDVTLTLPASASEDALYIKSLETFAPLFRHEVAALADTAFFGSISLTTLHFPINVQSVAAETGIFTTANGFIKGHFHSTSSLKLITTNMAIDADVDLFHNESAKPSELVMTTANASIDARVSLTTASGHAGEFGVDAQTANAPLTLNYVNSPVYSQLNSKARTANAPATVYLHSAFEGSFSISSSFIGPSFEQHRVEDPAGKGRERHVTTSRSRGHIQGSVRWVGAEHSGGGTGFVQVSTTLSPARLIL
;
A
#
# COMPACT_ATOMS: atom_id res chain seq x y z
N MET A 1 5.91 -10.27 34.53
CA MET A 1 5.86 -10.19 33.05
C MET A 1 5.52 -11.58 32.56
N PHE A 2 4.53 -11.72 31.67
CA PHE A 2 4.06 -13.01 31.16
C PHE A 2 4.19 -12.99 29.65
N ASP A 3 4.95 -13.93 29.11
CA ASP A 3 5.24 -14.04 27.68
C ASP A 3 4.67 -15.35 27.14
N VAL A 4 4.01 -15.28 25.99
CA VAL A 4 3.53 -16.44 25.24
C VAL A 4 4.34 -16.54 23.97
N THR A 5 5.07 -17.64 23.82
CA THR A 5 5.86 -17.91 22.61
C THR A 5 5.19 -19.00 21.80
N LEU A 6 4.74 -18.67 20.59
CA LEU A 6 4.30 -19.65 19.61
C LEU A 6 5.48 -20.00 18.70
N THR A 7 5.94 -21.24 18.74
CA THR A 7 6.98 -21.75 17.84
C THR A 7 6.31 -22.55 16.73
N LEU A 8 6.61 -22.20 15.48
CA LEU A 8 6.11 -22.92 14.32
C LEU A 8 7.00 -24.15 14.05
N PRO A 9 6.43 -25.26 13.58
CA PRO A 9 7.24 -26.42 13.20
C PRO A 9 8.19 -26.05 12.05
N ALA A 10 9.36 -26.69 11.99
CA ALA A 10 10.20 -26.59 10.81
C ALA A 10 9.50 -27.30 9.64
N SER A 11 9.60 -26.73 8.43
CA SER A 11 9.18 -27.44 7.22
C SER A 11 10.02 -28.71 7.05
N ALA A 12 9.39 -29.80 6.63
CA ALA A 12 10.07 -31.05 6.33
C ALA A 12 10.72 -31.06 4.94
N SER A 13 10.35 -30.10 4.07
CA SER A 13 10.94 -29.87 2.76
C SER A 13 11.72 -28.54 2.74
N GLU A 14 12.41 -28.26 1.63
CA GLU A 14 13.02 -26.95 1.37
C GLU A 14 11.99 -25.84 1.13
N ASP A 15 10.70 -26.17 1.02
CA ASP A 15 9.63 -25.20 0.80
C ASP A 15 9.20 -24.52 2.11
N ALA A 16 8.70 -23.29 1.98
CA ALA A 16 8.10 -22.56 3.11
C ALA A 16 6.93 -23.34 3.72
N LEU A 17 6.85 -23.36 5.06
CA LEU A 17 5.76 -23.99 5.79
C LEU A 17 4.43 -23.29 5.46
N TYR A 18 3.47 -24.04 4.91
CA TYR A 18 2.13 -23.51 4.73
C TYR A 18 1.29 -23.64 6.01
N ILE A 19 0.84 -22.51 6.54
CA ILE A 19 -0.07 -22.45 7.69
C ILE A 19 -1.43 -21.96 7.21
N LYS A 20 -2.45 -22.81 7.31
CA LYS A 20 -3.80 -22.47 6.83
C LYS A 20 -4.35 -21.19 7.48
N SER A 21 -4.24 -21.07 8.80
CA SER A 21 -4.71 -19.90 9.53
C SER A 21 -3.99 -19.76 10.87
N LEU A 22 -3.65 -18.52 11.24
CA LEU A 22 -3.23 -18.13 12.57
C LEU A 22 -4.07 -16.93 13.03
N GLU A 23 -4.74 -17.05 14.16
CA GLU A 23 -5.58 -15.99 14.72
C GLU A 23 -5.31 -15.78 16.20
N THR A 24 -5.17 -14.53 16.62
CA THR A 24 -5.04 -14.15 18.01
C THR A 24 -5.94 -12.96 18.34
N PHE A 25 -6.54 -13.02 19.53
CA PHE A 25 -7.15 -11.87 20.20
C PHE A 25 -6.55 -11.76 21.60
N ALA A 26 -5.58 -10.86 21.74
CA ALA A 26 -4.80 -10.70 22.96
C ALA A 26 -4.72 -9.21 23.35
N PRO A 27 -5.78 -8.65 23.95
CA PRO A 27 -5.94 -7.20 24.18
C PRO A 27 -4.80 -6.50 24.94
N LEU A 28 -4.13 -7.25 25.81
CA LEU A 28 -3.08 -6.78 26.72
C LEU A 28 -1.69 -7.28 26.34
N PHE A 29 -1.52 -7.75 25.09
CA PHE A 29 -0.25 -8.27 24.60
C PHE A 29 0.24 -7.47 23.41
N ARG A 30 1.54 -7.17 23.43
CA ARG A 30 2.25 -6.83 22.20
C ARG A 30 2.37 -8.08 21.34
N HIS A 31 2.26 -7.92 20.03
CA HIS A 31 2.58 -8.97 19.08
C HIS A 31 3.96 -8.69 18.50
N GLU A 32 4.86 -9.66 18.61
CA GLU A 32 6.18 -9.63 18.00
C GLU A 32 6.25 -10.81 17.03
N VAL A 33 6.32 -10.53 15.73
CA VAL A 33 6.45 -11.53 14.68
C VAL A 33 7.87 -11.48 14.15
N ALA A 34 8.57 -12.60 14.21
CA ALA A 34 9.92 -12.74 13.68
C ALA A 34 9.94 -12.64 12.14
N ALA A 35 11.12 -12.70 11.53
CA ALA A 35 11.26 -12.72 10.08
C ALA A 35 10.79 -14.07 9.50
N LEU A 36 9.48 -14.19 9.25
CA LEU A 36 8.83 -15.43 8.85
C LEU A 36 8.58 -15.51 7.34
N ALA A 37 8.68 -14.41 6.60
CA ALA A 37 8.29 -14.36 5.18
C ALA A 37 8.97 -15.42 4.30
N ASP A 38 10.22 -15.79 4.60
CA ASP A 38 10.98 -16.78 3.82
C ASP A 38 10.81 -18.22 4.33
N THR A 39 10.17 -18.42 5.48
CA THR A 39 10.10 -19.72 6.18
C THR A 39 8.68 -20.24 6.34
N ALA A 40 7.68 -19.34 6.32
CA ALA A 40 6.28 -19.67 6.48
C ALA A 40 5.40 -18.78 5.58
N PHE A 41 4.40 -19.40 4.97
CA PHE A 41 3.36 -18.72 4.22
C PHE A 41 1.99 -19.00 4.86
N PHE A 42 1.27 -17.95 5.22
CA PHE A 42 -0.03 -18.07 5.87
C PHE A 42 -1.17 -17.96 4.86
N GLY A 43 -2.11 -18.91 4.83
CA GLY A 43 -3.37 -18.69 4.13
C GLY A 43 -4.14 -17.49 4.72
N SER A 44 -4.19 -17.42 6.05
CA SER A 44 -4.70 -16.25 6.76
C SER A 44 -3.90 -16.00 8.04
N ILE A 45 -3.58 -14.74 8.32
CA ILE A 45 -3.05 -14.32 9.62
C ILE A 45 -3.88 -13.15 10.15
N SER A 46 -4.38 -13.26 11.38
CA SER A 46 -5.17 -12.23 12.05
C SER A 46 -4.63 -12.00 13.46
N LEU A 47 -3.98 -10.85 13.68
CA LEU A 47 -3.42 -10.48 14.98
C LEU A 47 -4.17 -9.27 15.53
N THR A 48 -4.86 -9.45 16.66
CA THR A 48 -5.63 -8.40 17.30
C THR A 48 -5.19 -8.15 18.74
N THR A 49 -4.94 -6.88 19.07
CA THR A 49 -4.68 -6.38 20.44
C THR A 49 -5.44 -5.07 20.66
N LEU A 50 -5.39 -4.46 21.85
CA LEU A 50 -6.07 -3.18 22.12
C LEU A 50 -5.09 -2.06 22.51
N HIS A 51 -4.14 -2.36 23.38
CA HIS A 51 -3.30 -1.32 24.01
C HIS A 51 -1.83 -1.38 23.61
N PHE A 52 -1.42 -2.42 22.89
CA PHE A 52 -0.03 -2.73 22.64
C PHE A 52 0.28 -2.77 21.14
N PRO A 53 1.55 -2.58 20.77
CA PRO A 53 1.95 -2.57 19.37
C PRO A 53 1.90 -3.94 18.73
N ILE A 54 1.85 -3.92 17.39
CA ILE A 54 2.10 -5.08 16.53
C ILE A 54 3.37 -4.77 15.74
N ASN A 55 4.43 -5.50 16.06
CA ASN A 55 5.73 -5.43 15.41
C ASN A 55 5.92 -6.69 14.57
N VAL A 56 6.14 -6.50 13.27
CA VAL A 56 6.34 -7.59 12.32
C VAL A 56 7.67 -7.39 11.62
N GLN A 57 8.64 -8.26 11.89
CA GLN A 57 9.91 -8.21 11.17
C GLN A 57 9.70 -8.54 9.69
N SER A 58 9.06 -9.67 9.38
CA SER A 58 8.50 -9.95 8.05
C SER A 58 7.46 -11.09 8.11
N VAL A 59 6.41 -11.00 7.31
CA VAL A 59 5.39 -12.06 7.20
C VAL A 59 4.87 -12.17 5.77
N ALA A 60 4.65 -13.39 5.29
CA ALA A 60 4.02 -13.64 3.99
C ALA A 60 2.67 -14.35 4.19
N ALA A 61 1.62 -13.81 3.58
CA ALA A 61 0.28 -14.38 3.68
C ALA A 61 -0.54 -14.19 2.40
N GLU A 62 -1.57 -15.00 2.20
CA GLU A 62 -2.62 -14.68 1.24
C GLU A 62 -3.48 -13.53 1.82
N THR A 63 -4.03 -13.71 3.02
CA THR A 63 -4.78 -12.68 3.73
C THR A 63 -4.13 -12.32 5.07
N GLY A 64 -3.89 -11.03 5.32
CA GLY A 64 -3.35 -10.50 6.58
C GLY A 64 -4.27 -9.45 7.20
N ILE A 65 -4.57 -9.57 8.48
CA ILE A 65 -5.38 -8.60 9.25
C ILE A 65 -4.65 -8.29 10.57
N PHE A 66 -4.24 -7.04 10.75
CA PHE A 66 -3.51 -6.59 11.93
C PHE A 66 -4.26 -5.43 12.54
N THR A 67 -4.78 -5.62 13.75
CA THR A 67 -5.70 -4.65 14.38
C THR A 67 -5.27 -4.31 15.81
N THR A 68 -5.23 -3.01 16.11
CA THR A 68 -5.03 -2.52 17.48
C THR A 68 -5.81 -1.22 17.70
N ALA A 69 -6.07 -0.78 18.93
CA ALA A 69 -6.73 0.51 19.15
C ALA A 69 -5.69 1.61 19.49
N ASN A 70 -4.72 1.28 20.33
CA ASN A 70 -3.76 2.23 20.89
C ASN A 70 -2.29 1.83 20.67
N GLY A 71 -2.04 0.76 19.92
CA GLY A 71 -0.70 0.37 19.49
C GLY A 71 -0.41 0.86 18.08
N PHE A 72 0.88 1.09 17.79
CA PHE A 72 1.31 1.26 16.42
C PHE A 72 1.37 -0.10 15.72
N ILE A 73 1.29 -0.08 14.40
CA ILE A 73 1.54 -1.25 13.55
C ILE A 73 2.80 -0.93 12.76
N LYS A 74 3.83 -1.77 12.90
CA LYS A 74 5.08 -1.61 12.18
C LYS A 74 5.54 -2.92 11.59
N GLY A 75 6.01 -2.91 10.34
CA GLY A 75 6.69 -4.06 9.80
C GLY A 75 6.75 -4.21 8.30
N HIS A 76 7.23 -5.38 7.88
CA HIS A 76 7.25 -5.81 6.48
C HIS A 76 6.19 -6.88 6.23
N PHE A 77 5.32 -6.63 5.26
CA PHE A 77 4.16 -7.46 4.98
C PHE A 77 4.13 -7.84 3.51
N HIS A 78 4.12 -9.14 3.23
CA HIS A 78 3.88 -9.69 1.90
C HIS A 78 2.46 -10.23 1.84
N SER A 79 1.66 -9.77 0.86
CA SER A 79 0.31 -10.29 0.62
C SER A 79 0.06 -10.64 -0.83
N THR A 80 -0.57 -11.79 -1.08
CA THR A 80 -0.99 -12.22 -2.43
C THR A 80 -2.47 -11.96 -2.74
N SER A 81 -3.25 -11.44 -1.78
CA SER A 81 -4.70 -11.22 -1.94
C SER A 81 -5.21 -10.01 -1.16
N SER A 82 -5.11 -10.00 0.17
CA SER A 82 -5.57 -8.84 0.96
C SER A 82 -4.75 -8.60 2.21
N LEU A 83 -4.38 -7.34 2.46
CA LEU A 83 -3.73 -6.88 3.67
C LEU A 83 -4.52 -5.74 4.30
N LYS A 84 -4.82 -5.86 5.60
CA LYS A 84 -5.50 -4.83 6.39
C LYS A 84 -4.68 -4.48 7.62
N LEU A 85 -4.26 -3.21 7.71
CA LEU A 85 -3.56 -2.65 8.86
C LEU A 85 -4.47 -1.58 9.49
N ILE A 86 -5.02 -1.87 10.67
CA ILE A 86 -6.05 -1.03 11.28
C ILE A 86 -5.63 -0.64 12.70
N THR A 87 -5.51 0.65 12.92
CA THR A 87 -5.38 1.21 14.28
C THR A 87 -6.30 2.41 14.48
N THR A 88 -6.37 2.96 15.68
CA THR A 88 -7.15 4.18 15.94
C THR A 88 -6.23 5.34 16.31
N ASN A 89 -5.30 5.12 17.24
CA ASN A 89 -4.60 6.22 17.91
C ASN A 89 -3.11 6.34 17.58
N MET A 90 -2.50 5.31 16.98
CA MET A 90 -1.05 5.28 16.73
C MET A 90 -0.74 5.03 15.26
N ALA A 91 0.53 5.18 14.91
CA ALA A 91 0.97 5.20 13.52
C ALA A 91 0.95 3.80 12.88
N ILE A 92 0.87 3.82 11.55
CA ILE A 92 1.18 2.68 10.68
C ILE A 92 2.48 3.03 9.94
N ASP A 93 3.50 2.19 10.10
CA ASP A 93 4.82 2.29 9.45
C ASP A 93 5.10 0.95 8.75
N ALA A 94 4.84 0.89 7.43
CA ALA A 94 4.76 -0.39 6.73
C ALA A 94 5.57 -0.42 5.42
N ASP A 95 6.41 -1.44 5.29
CA ASP A 95 6.91 -1.90 3.99
C ASP A 95 5.95 -3.00 3.49
N VAL A 96 5.33 -2.81 2.35
CA VAL A 96 4.30 -3.72 1.82
C VAL A 96 4.71 -4.23 0.45
N ASP A 97 4.79 -5.56 0.31
CA ASP A 97 4.89 -6.24 -0.97
C ASP A 97 3.53 -6.83 -1.32
N LEU A 98 2.87 -6.24 -2.31
CA LEU A 98 1.57 -6.69 -2.80
C LEU A 98 1.78 -7.45 -4.11
N PHE A 99 1.56 -8.75 -4.05
CA PHE A 99 1.69 -9.64 -5.19
C PHE A 99 0.32 -9.91 -5.79
N HIS A 100 0.20 -9.82 -7.12
CA HIS A 100 -1.01 -10.20 -7.84
C HIS A 100 -0.70 -11.40 -8.75
N ASN A 101 -1.48 -12.47 -8.56
CA ASN A 101 -1.44 -13.63 -9.44
C ASN A 101 -2.36 -13.40 -10.64
N GLU A 102 -1.83 -13.59 -11.85
CA GLU A 102 -2.61 -13.45 -13.09
C GLU A 102 -3.77 -14.45 -13.06
N SER A 103 -5.01 -13.97 -13.10
CA SER A 103 -6.29 -14.70 -12.89
C SER A 103 -6.91 -14.60 -11.49
N ALA A 104 -6.26 -13.94 -10.53
CA ALA A 104 -6.85 -13.66 -9.23
C ALA A 104 -7.69 -12.38 -9.25
N LYS A 105 -8.43 -12.16 -8.16
CA LYS A 105 -9.02 -10.84 -7.87
C LYS A 105 -7.90 -9.81 -7.67
N PRO A 106 -8.20 -8.50 -7.79
CA PRO A 106 -7.25 -7.47 -7.42
C PRO A 106 -6.68 -7.71 -6.03
N SER A 107 -5.37 -7.49 -5.88
CA SER A 107 -4.73 -7.56 -4.57
C SER A 107 -4.98 -6.24 -3.84
N GLU A 108 -5.46 -6.31 -2.60
CA GLU A 108 -6.01 -5.15 -1.88
C GLU A 108 -5.20 -4.83 -0.62
N LEU A 109 -4.80 -3.57 -0.47
CA LEU A 109 -4.20 -3.02 0.75
C LEU A 109 -5.15 -1.99 1.38
N VAL A 110 -5.50 -2.20 2.64
CA VAL A 110 -6.25 -1.23 3.45
C VAL A 110 -5.44 -0.81 4.65
N MET A 111 -5.23 0.49 4.82
CA MET A 111 -4.56 1.07 5.98
C MET A 111 -5.42 2.17 6.58
N THR A 112 -5.80 2.00 7.85
CA THR A 112 -6.69 2.94 8.52
C THR A 112 -6.19 3.31 9.91
N THR A 113 -6.15 4.60 10.18
CA THR A 113 -6.00 5.16 11.54
C THR A 113 -6.87 6.40 11.70
N ALA A 114 -7.09 6.90 12.92
CA ALA A 114 -7.82 8.15 13.12
C ALA A 114 -6.87 9.30 13.44
N ASN A 115 -5.89 9.06 14.32
CA ASN A 115 -5.17 10.13 15.01
C ASN A 115 -3.68 10.21 14.72
N ALA A 116 -3.12 9.26 13.98
CA ALA A 116 -1.69 9.18 13.74
C ALA A 116 -1.35 8.96 12.26
N SER A 117 -0.06 9.01 11.96
CA SER A 117 0.41 8.98 10.59
C SER A 117 0.30 7.59 9.96
N ILE A 118 0.14 7.59 8.64
CA ILE A 118 0.40 6.42 7.81
C ILE A 118 1.63 6.76 6.98
N ASP A 119 2.70 5.99 7.12
CA ASP A 119 3.87 6.04 6.26
C ASP A 119 4.08 4.64 5.68
N ALA A 120 3.94 4.50 4.36
CA ALA A 120 4.02 3.20 3.72
C ALA A 120 4.80 3.24 2.42
N ARG A 121 5.70 2.26 2.27
CA ARG A 121 6.39 1.93 1.02
C ARG A 121 5.71 0.71 0.43
N VAL A 122 5.23 0.84 -0.80
CA VAL A 122 4.40 -0.17 -1.46
C VAL A 122 5.12 -0.65 -2.72
N SER A 123 5.46 -1.93 -2.77
CA SER A 123 5.96 -2.63 -3.95
C SER A 123 4.80 -3.42 -4.54
N LEU A 124 4.44 -3.12 -5.78
CA LEU A 124 3.49 -3.92 -6.54
C LEU A 124 4.27 -4.93 -7.39
N THR A 125 3.85 -6.19 -7.41
CA THR A 125 4.57 -7.25 -8.14
C THR A 125 3.61 -8.25 -8.77
N THR A 126 4.04 -8.85 -9.88
CA THR A 126 3.38 -9.98 -10.55
C THR A 126 4.44 -10.99 -10.96
N ALA A 127 4.04 -12.24 -11.23
CA ALA A 127 4.97 -13.28 -11.66
C ALA A 127 5.71 -12.93 -12.97
N SER A 128 5.02 -12.27 -13.91
CA SER A 128 5.59 -11.86 -15.19
C SER A 128 6.36 -10.53 -15.14
N GLY A 129 6.25 -9.77 -14.04
CA GLY A 129 6.71 -8.38 -13.97
C GLY A 129 5.91 -7.40 -14.84
N HIS A 130 4.80 -7.86 -15.42
CA HIS A 130 3.90 -7.08 -16.27
C HIS A 130 2.47 -7.21 -15.73
N ALA A 131 1.63 -6.24 -16.09
CA ALA A 131 0.21 -6.21 -15.75
C ALA A 131 -0.05 -6.35 -14.24
N GLY A 132 -1.27 -6.75 -13.89
CA GLY A 132 -1.73 -6.95 -12.52
C GLY A 132 -2.72 -5.88 -12.06
N GLU A 133 -3.61 -6.28 -11.17
CA GLU A 133 -4.66 -5.41 -10.63
C GLU A 133 -4.45 -5.21 -9.13
N PHE A 134 -4.33 -3.95 -8.73
CA PHE A 134 -4.01 -3.57 -7.36
C PHE A 134 -4.97 -2.50 -6.85
N GLY A 135 -5.48 -2.70 -5.63
CA GLY A 135 -6.27 -1.73 -4.89
C GLY A 135 -5.55 -1.29 -3.62
N VAL A 136 -5.48 0.01 -3.38
CA VAL A 136 -4.87 0.57 -2.16
C VAL A 136 -5.79 1.65 -1.60
N ASP A 137 -6.30 1.44 -0.39
CA ASP A 137 -7.09 2.44 0.35
C ASP A 137 -6.38 2.77 1.67
N ALA A 138 -5.85 3.98 1.76
CA ALA A 138 -5.19 4.51 2.94
C ALA A 138 -5.95 5.73 3.47
N GLN A 139 -6.32 5.68 4.75
CA GLN A 139 -7.11 6.73 5.37
C GLN A 139 -6.66 7.06 6.79
N THR A 140 -6.48 8.35 7.06
CA THR A 140 -6.38 8.91 8.41
C THR A 140 -7.30 10.13 8.55
N ALA A 141 -7.44 10.71 9.74
CA ALA A 141 -8.22 11.94 9.93
C ALA A 141 -7.33 13.11 10.36
N ASN A 142 -6.46 12.90 11.35
CA ASN A 142 -5.82 13.99 12.07
C ASN A 142 -4.29 14.09 11.87
N ALA A 143 -3.71 13.24 11.04
CA ALA A 143 -2.25 13.17 10.89
C ALA A 143 -1.81 12.91 9.43
N PRO A 144 -0.52 13.12 9.13
CA PRO A 144 -0.03 13.01 7.76
C PRO A 144 -0.17 11.59 7.19
N LEU A 145 -0.40 11.53 5.88
CA LEU A 145 -0.44 10.28 5.13
C LEU A 145 0.58 10.34 3.99
N THR A 146 1.49 9.38 3.95
CA THR A 146 2.47 9.22 2.89
C THR A 146 2.38 7.82 2.30
N LEU A 147 2.16 7.73 0.98
CA LEU A 147 2.31 6.49 0.22
C LEU A 147 3.45 6.65 -0.79
N ASN A 148 4.38 5.71 -0.79
CA ASN A 148 5.49 5.69 -1.73
C ASN A 148 5.47 4.37 -2.52
N TYR A 149 5.07 4.44 -3.78
CA TYR A 149 5.11 3.29 -4.69
C TYR A 149 6.53 3.09 -5.22
N VAL A 150 7.29 2.23 -4.55
CA VAL A 150 8.72 2.01 -4.82
C VAL A 150 8.96 1.10 -6.03
N ASN A 151 8.01 0.22 -6.32
CA ASN A 151 8.05 -0.67 -7.48
C ASN A 151 6.64 -0.83 -8.04
N SER A 152 6.53 -0.95 -9.37
CA SER A 152 5.26 -1.22 -10.05
C SER A 152 5.52 -1.93 -11.38
N PRO A 153 4.80 -3.03 -11.69
CA PRO A 153 4.86 -3.67 -12.99
C PRO A 153 4.44 -2.69 -14.08
N VAL A 154 5.01 -2.83 -15.28
CA VAL A 154 4.52 -2.08 -16.44
C VAL A 154 3.12 -2.60 -16.83
N TYR A 155 2.25 -1.71 -17.31
CA TYR A 155 0.87 -2.03 -17.69
C TYR A 155 -0.04 -2.50 -16.53
N SER A 156 0.36 -2.31 -15.27
CA SER A 156 -0.48 -2.63 -14.11
C SER A 156 -1.65 -1.65 -13.96
N GLN A 157 -2.78 -2.14 -13.47
CA GLN A 157 -3.92 -1.33 -13.06
C GLN A 157 -3.83 -1.02 -11.56
N LEU A 158 -3.52 0.22 -11.22
CA LEU A 158 -3.49 0.69 -9.83
C LEU A 158 -4.71 1.56 -9.53
N ASN A 159 -5.54 1.13 -8.59
CA ASN A 159 -6.62 1.92 -8.00
C ASN A 159 -6.22 2.34 -6.58
N SER A 160 -5.74 3.57 -6.41
CA SER A 160 -5.27 4.07 -5.12
C SER A 160 -6.12 5.23 -4.60
N LYS A 161 -6.45 5.19 -3.31
CA LYS A 161 -7.12 6.27 -2.57
C LYS A 161 -6.30 6.58 -1.33
N ALA A 162 -5.88 7.83 -1.22
CA ALA A 162 -5.16 8.37 -0.08
C ALA A 162 -5.96 9.55 0.50
N ARG A 163 -6.46 9.41 1.73
CA ARG A 163 -7.38 10.39 2.34
C ARG A 163 -6.96 10.80 3.74
N THR A 164 -7.00 12.08 4.00
CA THR A 164 -6.93 12.65 5.36
C THR A 164 -7.82 13.88 5.48
N ALA A 165 -8.13 14.34 6.69
CA ALA A 165 -8.96 15.53 6.87
C ALA A 165 -8.11 16.75 7.23
N ASN A 166 -7.30 16.63 8.27
CA ASN A 166 -6.70 17.79 8.95
C ASN A 166 -5.20 17.94 8.73
N ALA A 167 -4.56 16.98 8.06
CA ALA A 167 -3.12 16.97 7.82
C ALA A 167 -2.79 16.72 6.33
N PRO A 168 -1.52 16.84 5.90
CA PRO A 168 -1.17 16.62 4.50
C PRO A 168 -1.33 15.16 4.06
N ALA A 169 -1.71 14.93 2.80
CA ALA A 169 -1.54 13.65 2.13
C ALA A 169 -0.56 13.80 0.96
N THR A 170 0.42 12.89 0.87
CA THR A 170 1.41 12.85 -0.21
C THR A 170 1.45 11.44 -0.80
N VAL A 171 1.34 11.36 -2.12
CA VAL A 171 1.52 10.11 -2.86
C VAL A 171 2.66 10.27 -3.87
N TYR A 172 3.66 9.41 -3.78
CA TYR A 172 4.73 9.26 -4.76
C TYR A 172 4.41 8.06 -5.63
N LEU A 173 4.11 8.29 -6.91
CA LEU A 173 3.82 7.21 -7.85
C LEU A 173 5.09 6.72 -8.54
N HIS A 174 5.14 5.42 -8.82
CA HIS A 174 6.20 4.83 -9.62
C HIS A 174 6.14 5.34 -11.08
N SER A 175 7.28 5.40 -11.77
CA SER A 175 7.37 5.85 -13.17
C SER A 175 6.56 4.99 -14.14
N ALA A 176 6.32 3.73 -13.79
CA ALA A 176 5.49 2.79 -14.55
C ALA A 176 3.99 3.06 -14.48
N PHE A 177 3.54 3.98 -13.62
CA PHE A 177 2.13 4.31 -13.52
C PHE A 177 1.59 4.92 -14.82
N GLU A 178 0.52 4.31 -15.35
CA GLU A 178 -0.31 4.83 -16.43
C GLU A 178 -1.77 4.83 -15.96
N GLY A 179 -2.45 5.95 -16.13
CA GLY A 179 -3.80 6.10 -15.60
C GLY A 179 -4.25 7.53 -15.41
N SER A 180 -5.42 7.68 -14.82
CA SER A 180 -5.97 8.98 -14.43
C SER A 180 -5.67 9.27 -12.96
N PHE A 181 -5.60 10.55 -12.61
CA PHE A 181 -5.44 10.97 -11.23
C PHE A 181 -6.33 12.15 -10.89
N SER A 182 -6.63 12.28 -9.60
CA SER A 182 -7.46 13.34 -9.03
C SER A 182 -6.91 13.75 -7.67
N ILE A 183 -6.61 15.03 -7.50
CA ILE A 183 -6.05 15.61 -6.29
C ILE A 183 -7.03 16.69 -5.83
N SER A 184 -7.56 16.58 -4.62
CA SER A 184 -8.48 17.56 -4.06
C SER A 184 -8.04 18.07 -2.70
N SER A 185 -8.17 19.37 -2.49
CA SER A 185 -8.13 19.96 -1.15
C SER A 185 -9.01 21.20 -1.07
N SER A 186 -9.79 21.29 0.00
CA SER A 186 -10.80 22.34 0.17
C SER A 186 -10.20 23.68 0.61
N PHE A 187 -9.26 23.67 1.56
CA PHE A 187 -8.76 24.90 2.20
C PHE A 187 -7.39 25.34 1.66
N ILE A 188 -6.41 24.43 1.62
CA ILE A 188 -5.07 24.69 1.10
C ILE A 188 -4.93 24.00 -0.25
N GLY A 189 -4.71 24.76 -1.32
CA GLY A 189 -4.72 24.24 -2.67
C GLY A 189 -3.82 23.01 -2.89
N PRO A 190 -4.26 22.03 -3.71
CA PRO A 190 -3.47 20.85 -4.00
C PRO A 190 -2.24 21.18 -4.87
N SER A 191 -1.23 20.32 -4.81
CA SER A 191 -0.03 20.40 -5.64
C SER A 191 0.20 19.11 -6.45
N PHE A 192 0.78 19.30 -7.62
CA PHE A 192 1.17 18.23 -8.53
C PHE A 192 2.58 18.52 -8.98
N GLU A 193 3.45 17.52 -8.90
CA GLU A 193 4.85 17.58 -9.32
C GLU A 193 5.14 16.42 -10.28
N GLN A 194 5.91 16.70 -11.31
CA GLN A 194 6.30 15.71 -12.32
C GLN A 194 7.80 15.79 -12.54
N HIS A 195 8.46 14.65 -12.46
CA HIS A 195 9.87 14.49 -12.79
C HIS A 195 10.05 13.90 -14.19
N ARG A 196 11.21 14.17 -14.79
CA ARG A 196 11.65 13.49 -16.01
C ARG A 196 12.21 12.13 -15.62
N VAL A 197 11.66 11.09 -16.23
CA VAL A 197 12.01 9.69 -15.95
C VAL A 197 12.15 8.94 -17.28
N GLU A 198 13.03 7.94 -17.30
CA GLU A 198 13.19 7.04 -18.44
C GLU A 198 12.01 6.08 -18.57
N ASP A 199 11.77 5.56 -19.78
CA ASP A 199 10.70 4.59 -20.04
C ASP A 199 10.97 3.28 -19.27
N PRO A 200 10.12 2.90 -18.29
CA PRO A 200 10.33 1.71 -17.49
C PRO A 200 10.21 0.41 -18.29
N ALA A 201 9.61 0.45 -19.49
CA ALA A 201 9.58 -0.70 -20.40
C ALA A 201 10.83 -0.79 -21.31
N GLY A 202 11.71 0.22 -21.29
CA GLY A 202 12.90 0.27 -22.15
C GLY A 202 12.60 0.39 -23.64
N LYS A 203 11.39 0.79 -24.02
CA LYS A 203 10.92 0.85 -25.43
C LYS A 203 11.08 2.23 -26.07
N GLY A 204 11.75 3.16 -25.39
CA GLY A 204 11.94 4.54 -25.86
C GLY A 204 10.63 5.33 -25.97
N ARG A 205 9.61 4.98 -25.16
CA ARG A 205 8.35 5.74 -25.10
C ARG A 205 8.54 7.08 -24.42
N GLU A 206 7.73 8.06 -24.79
CA GLU A 206 7.69 9.36 -24.12
C GLU A 206 6.50 9.46 -23.15
N ARG A 207 6.75 9.99 -21.95
CA ARG A 207 5.69 10.17 -20.93
C ARG A 207 4.88 11.42 -21.23
N HIS A 208 3.64 11.25 -21.67
CA HIS A 208 2.69 12.34 -21.84
C HIS A 208 1.82 12.47 -20.59
N VAL A 209 1.85 13.67 -20.01
CA VAL A 209 1.01 14.04 -18.88
C VAL A 209 0.07 15.16 -19.29
N THR A 210 -1.23 14.98 -19.03
CA THR A 210 -2.23 16.03 -19.22
C THR A 210 -2.78 16.45 -17.86
N THR A 211 -2.91 17.75 -17.64
CA THR A 211 -3.38 18.28 -16.35
C THR A 211 -4.40 19.38 -16.57
N SER A 212 -5.49 19.35 -15.81
CA SER A 212 -6.45 20.43 -15.68
C SER A 212 -6.56 20.82 -14.22
N ARG A 213 -6.54 22.14 -13.96
CA ARG A 213 -6.58 22.70 -12.61
C ARG A 213 -7.79 23.60 -12.47
N SER A 214 -8.57 23.35 -11.42
CA SER A 214 -9.65 24.24 -10.97
C SER A 214 -9.47 24.54 -9.48
N ARG A 215 -10.36 25.35 -8.90
CA ARG A 215 -10.23 25.75 -7.50
C ARG A 215 -10.36 24.52 -6.59
N GLY A 216 -9.29 24.23 -5.84
CA GLY A 216 -9.25 23.11 -4.89
C GLY A 216 -9.17 21.72 -5.54
N HIS A 217 -8.94 21.64 -6.85
CA HIS A 217 -8.94 20.38 -7.58
C HIS A 217 -7.92 20.38 -8.72
N ILE A 218 -7.16 19.30 -8.85
CA ILE A 218 -6.32 19.00 -10.01
C ILE A 218 -6.72 17.61 -10.50
N GLN A 219 -6.97 17.48 -11.79
CA GLN A 219 -7.20 16.18 -12.42
C GLN A 219 -6.34 16.05 -13.67
N GLY A 220 -6.02 14.83 -14.04
CA GLY A 220 -5.17 14.60 -15.18
C GLY A 220 -5.03 13.13 -15.54
N SER A 221 -4.21 12.87 -16.53
CA SER A 221 -3.86 11.52 -16.94
C SER A 221 -2.38 11.42 -17.36
N VAL A 222 -1.84 10.23 -17.18
CA VAL A 222 -0.47 9.84 -17.48
C VAL A 222 -0.51 8.67 -18.44
N ARG A 223 0.24 8.76 -19.53
CA ARG A 223 0.39 7.68 -20.50
C ARG A 223 1.78 7.69 -21.12
N TRP A 224 2.28 6.52 -21.45
CA TRP A 224 3.50 6.34 -22.22
C TRP A 224 3.14 6.17 -23.70
N VAL A 225 3.61 7.09 -24.55
CA VAL A 225 3.28 7.13 -25.98
C VAL A 225 4.47 6.66 -26.80
N GLY A 226 4.24 5.76 -27.76
CA GLY A 226 5.25 5.29 -28.71
C GLY A 226 4.62 4.57 -29.90
N ALA A 227 5.45 4.14 -30.87
CA ALA A 227 4.98 3.56 -32.14
C ALA A 227 4.09 2.29 -31.96
N GLU A 228 4.29 1.53 -30.87
CA GLU A 228 3.60 0.26 -30.61
C GLU A 228 2.59 0.31 -29.44
N HIS A 229 2.46 1.45 -28.73
CA HIS A 229 1.56 1.55 -27.58
C HIS A 229 0.81 2.88 -27.60
N SER A 230 -0.50 2.78 -27.85
CA SER A 230 -1.45 3.90 -27.91
C SER A 230 -2.57 3.79 -26.87
N GLY A 231 -2.53 2.76 -26.01
CA GLY A 231 -3.45 2.61 -24.89
C GLY A 231 -3.07 3.50 -23.71
N GLY A 232 -4.06 4.08 -23.04
CA GLY A 232 -3.86 4.68 -21.72
C GLY A 232 -4.13 3.64 -20.64
N GLY A 233 -3.32 3.62 -19.57
CA GLY A 233 -3.59 2.78 -18.42
C GLY A 233 -4.97 3.05 -17.82
N THR A 234 -5.60 2.02 -17.24
CA THR A 234 -6.94 2.10 -16.64
C THR A 234 -6.91 2.41 -15.13
N GLY A 235 -5.72 2.59 -14.55
CA GLY A 235 -5.56 2.92 -13.14
C GLY A 235 -6.15 4.29 -12.78
N PHE A 236 -6.55 4.43 -11.51
CA PHE A 236 -7.03 5.68 -10.95
C PHE A 236 -6.42 5.96 -9.58
N VAL A 237 -5.79 7.13 -9.43
CA VAL A 237 -5.18 7.57 -8.17
C VAL A 237 -5.90 8.81 -7.64
N GLN A 238 -6.45 8.71 -6.43
CA GLN A 238 -7.10 9.80 -5.73
C GLN A 238 -6.31 10.20 -4.49
N VAL A 239 -5.97 11.48 -4.38
CA VAL A 239 -5.38 12.07 -3.16
C VAL A 239 -6.29 13.19 -2.69
N SER A 240 -6.83 13.10 -1.48
CA SER A 240 -7.79 14.10 -1.00
C SER A 240 -7.57 14.51 0.44
N THR A 241 -7.66 15.81 0.69
CA THR A 241 -7.61 16.42 2.02
C THR A 241 -8.71 17.48 2.22
N THR A 242 -8.95 17.91 3.46
CA THR A 242 -9.91 19.00 3.75
C THR A 242 -9.19 20.30 4.11
N LEU A 243 -8.38 20.29 5.18
CA LEU A 243 -7.79 21.50 5.77
C LEU A 243 -6.29 21.69 5.45
N SER A 244 -5.68 20.71 4.80
CA SER A 244 -4.24 20.64 4.55
C SER A 244 -3.95 20.38 3.07
N PRO A 245 -2.71 20.53 2.57
CA PRO A 245 -2.42 20.26 1.16
C PRO A 245 -2.49 18.77 0.81
N ALA A 246 -3.06 18.47 -0.35
CA ALA A 246 -2.95 17.17 -1.02
C ALA A 246 -1.87 17.27 -2.10
N ARG A 247 -0.95 16.30 -2.15
CA ARG A 247 0.20 16.28 -3.07
C ARG A 247 0.29 14.95 -3.81
N LEU A 248 0.50 15.04 -5.12
CA LEU A 248 0.86 13.91 -5.97
C LEU A 248 2.18 14.21 -6.68
N ILE A 249 3.09 13.25 -6.65
CA ILE A 249 4.43 13.35 -7.24
C ILE A 249 4.59 12.18 -8.22
N LEU A 250 4.98 12.51 -9.45
CA LEU A 250 5.17 11.59 -10.58
C LEU A 250 6.61 11.47 -11.03
#